data_AF-A0A378JV92-F1
#
_entry.id   AF-A0A378JV92-F1
#
_cell.length_a   1.000
_cell.length_b   1.000
_cell.length_c   1.000
_cell.angle_alpha   90.00
_cell.angle_beta   90.00
_cell.angle_gamma   90.00
#
_symmetry.space_group_name_H-M   'P 1'
#
loop_
_entity.id
_entity.type
_entity.pdbx_description
1 polymer ?
#
loop_
_entity_poly.entity_id
_entity_poly.type
_entity_poly.pdbx_seq_one_letter_code
_entity_poly.pdbx_strand_id
1 'polypeptide(L)'
;MKKFVLSLGLGLTLAVNAFADNVLDQLNSHVVKILSPVQNESTTAQLAFKEIETTQEHASKVALNSFYQKKGSQNVFELKLDNLAYNYGDGTNPTTVIRGSLGVDFTKLLPQDQINTMIPLAVQIIETLAKEYTEEEYGDAASIKAVITSTNKDSEDNYTSLTALISVKIDLSKLPEATLKEDIMLTDMVLSLNINLKTGLIIDAFIISNPEYSGFNNDEQGLKELLDRLLARDEAVMEEIQNMVQRLDDIASMIVEKTNDFKFSGLFGSRSKPSLS
;
A
#
# COMPACT_ATOMS: atom_id res chain seq x y z
N MET A 1 56.33 3.25 3.10
CA MET A 1 55.08 3.49 2.35
C MET A 1 54.51 2.25 1.64
N LYS A 2 54.74 1.02 2.13
CA LYS A 2 54.01 -0.19 1.68
C LYS A 2 53.23 -0.90 2.80
N LYS A 3 53.24 -0.35 4.02
CA LYS A 3 52.53 -0.91 5.19
C LYS A 3 51.26 -0.14 5.59
N PHE A 4 50.99 1.01 4.98
CA PHE A 4 49.80 1.84 5.25
C PHE A 4 48.64 1.56 4.28
N VAL A 5 48.93 1.04 3.09
CA VAL A 5 47.93 0.69 2.08
C VAL A 5 47.27 -0.68 2.37
N LEU A 6 47.99 -1.58 3.05
CA LEU A 6 47.45 -2.88 3.50
C LEU A 6 46.55 -2.77 4.74
N SER A 7 46.73 -1.77 5.61
CA SER A 7 45.87 -1.54 6.77
C SER A 7 44.55 -0.83 6.41
N LEU A 8 44.55 -0.01 5.36
CA LEU A 8 43.31 0.56 4.79
C LEU A 8 42.56 -0.47 3.92
N GLY A 9 43.29 -1.38 3.26
CA GLY A 9 42.68 -2.51 2.53
C GLY A 9 42.01 -3.54 3.44
N LEU A 10 42.57 -3.85 4.61
CA LEU A 10 41.99 -4.80 5.57
C LEU A 10 40.89 -4.20 6.46
N GLY A 11 40.87 -2.88 6.64
CA GLY A 11 39.84 -2.17 7.42
C GLY A 11 38.51 -2.05 6.68
N LEU A 12 38.52 -2.03 5.34
CA LEU A 12 37.31 -1.99 4.51
C LEU A 12 36.81 -3.39 4.12
N THR A 13 37.67 -4.41 4.08
CA THR A 13 37.21 -5.79 3.81
C THR A 13 36.62 -6.51 5.02
N LEU A 14 36.84 -6.00 6.25
CA LEU A 14 36.23 -6.56 7.47
C LEU A 14 34.93 -5.84 7.89
N ALA A 15 34.65 -4.66 7.36
CA ALA A 15 33.38 -3.96 7.61
C ALA A 15 32.23 -4.46 6.74
N VAL A 16 32.50 -5.19 5.66
CA VAL A 16 31.43 -5.68 4.77
C VAL A 16 30.84 -7.02 5.23
N ASN A 17 31.57 -7.81 6.03
CA ASN A 17 31.11 -9.14 6.48
C ASN A 17 30.75 -9.24 7.97
N ALA A 18 31.02 -8.22 8.79
CA ALA A 18 30.65 -8.23 10.23
C ALA A 18 29.31 -7.53 10.53
N PHE A 19 28.71 -6.87 9.54
CA PHE A 19 27.40 -6.22 9.67
C PHE A 19 26.27 -6.97 8.96
N ALA A 20 26.57 -8.00 8.17
CA ALA A 20 25.56 -8.78 7.44
C ALA A 20 24.51 -9.40 8.38
N ASP A 21 24.90 -9.83 9.58
CA ASP A 21 23.98 -10.45 10.56
C ASP A 21 23.23 -9.44 11.46
N ASN A 22 23.46 -8.12 11.35
CA ASN A 22 22.88 -7.12 12.27
C ASN A 22 22.18 -5.94 11.58
N VAL A 23 22.19 -5.84 10.25
CA VAL A 23 21.48 -4.76 9.53
C VAL A 23 19.97 -4.81 9.79
N LEU A 24 19.38 -6.00 9.75
CA LEU A 24 17.95 -6.21 9.97
C LEU A 24 17.54 -5.93 11.42
N ASP A 25 18.33 -6.40 12.40
CA ASP A 25 18.09 -6.14 13.82
C ASP A 25 18.27 -4.67 14.16
N GLN A 26 19.29 -4.00 13.59
CA GLN A 26 19.44 -2.56 13.72
C GLN A 26 18.22 -1.85 13.17
N LEU A 27 17.80 -2.12 11.93
CA LEU A 27 16.67 -1.42 11.34
C LEU A 27 15.38 -1.63 12.14
N ASN A 28 15.08 -2.87 12.55
CA ASN A 28 13.94 -3.18 13.38
C ASN A 28 13.98 -2.44 14.74
N SER A 29 15.16 -2.32 15.37
CA SER A 29 15.30 -1.55 16.61
C SER A 29 15.05 -0.05 16.42
N HIS A 30 15.34 0.51 15.24
CA HIS A 30 15.08 1.92 14.93
C HIS A 30 13.59 2.16 14.69
N VAL A 31 12.96 1.29 13.91
CA VAL A 31 11.52 1.34 13.67
C VAL A 31 10.74 1.32 14.98
N VAL A 32 11.13 0.47 15.94
CA VAL A 32 10.49 0.43 17.27
C VAL A 32 10.55 1.79 17.97
N LYS A 33 11.64 2.55 17.84
CA LYS A 33 11.74 3.90 18.39
C LYS A 33 10.83 4.88 17.68
N ILE A 34 10.74 4.83 16.35
CA ILE A 34 9.84 5.69 15.55
C ILE A 34 8.38 5.45 15.93
N LEU A 35 8.01 4.19 16.14
CA LEU A 35 6.63 3.80 16.49
C LEU A 35 6.31 4.04 17.97
N SER A 36 7.30 4.15 18.85
CA SER A 36 7.11 4.32 20.29
C SER A 36 6.16 5.45 20.71
N PRO A 37 6.14 6.64 20.06
CA PRO A 37 5.27 7.74 20.49
C PRO A 37 3.78 7.46 20.33
N VAL A 38 3.39 6.59 19.39
CA VAL A 38 1.97 6.25 19.18
C VAL A 38 1.51 5.04 20.00
N GLN A 39 2.43 4.30 20.64
CA GLN A 39 2.10 3.11 21.43
C GLN A 39 1.46 3.50 22.77
N ASN A 40 0.30 2.94 23.09
CA ASN A 40 -0.39 3.11 24.37
C ASN A 40 -1.41 1.97 24.61
N GLU A 41 -2.20 2.04 25.68
CA GLU A 41 -3.16 0.98 26.04
C GLU A 41 -4.24 0.73 24.96
N SER A 42 -4.55 1.73 24.12
CA SER A 42 -5.55 1.62 23.06
C SER A 42 -4.95 1.55 21.65
N THR A 43 -3.63 1.71 21.51
CA THR A 43 -2.95 1.81 20.22
C THR A 43 -1.74 0.88 20.19
N THR A 44 -1.69 -0.01 19.21
CA THR A 44 -0.55 -0.90 18.95
C THR A 44 -0.01 -0.66 17.55
N ALA A 45 1.29 -0.41 17.42
CA ALA A 45 1.98 -0.24 16.14
C ALA A 45 3.22 -1.13 16.07
N GLN A 46 3.39 -1.87 14.99
CA GLN A 46 4.52 -2.76 14.77
C GLN A 46 4.90 -2.71 13.30
N LEU A 47 6.20 -2.69 13.03
CA LEU A 47 6.74 -2.92 11.70
C LEU A 47 8.03 -3.72 11.89
N ALA A 48 8.19 -4.74 11.05
CA ALA A 48 9.34 -5.62 11.10
C ALA A 48 9.76 -5.97 9.69
N PHE A 49 11.00 -5.62 9.35
CA PHE A 49 11.69 -6.14 8.20
C PHE A 49 12.03 -7.61 8.45
N LYS A 50 11.78 -8.44 7.43
CA LYS A 50 12.01 -9.89 7.40
C LYS A 50 13.21 -10.26 6.54
N GLU A 51 13.46 -9.50 5.48
CA GLU A 51 14.57 -9.70 4.56
C GLU A 51 14.96 -8.35 3.95
N ILE A 52 16.26 -8.07 3.85
CA ILE A 52 16.80 -6.92 3.13
C ILE A 52 18.11 -7.36 2.50
N GLU A 53 18.19 -7.21 1.19
CA GLU A 53 19.41 -7.43 0.41
C GLU A 53 19.57 -6.26 -0.56
N THR A 54 20.74 -5.63 -0.55
CA THR A 54 21.08 -4.53 -1.47
C THR A 54 22.37 -4.86 -2.22
N THR A 55 22.48 -4.40 -3.47
CA THR A 55 23.72 -4.38 -4.25
C THR A 55 24.28 -2.95 -4.29
N GLN A 56 25.39 -2.75 -5.02
CA GLN A 56 25.89 -1.39 -5.26
C GLN A 56 24.89 -0.53 -6.04
N GLU A 57 24.01 -1.14 -6.82
CA GLU A 57 23.17 -0.45 -7.80
C GLU A 57 21.70 -0.39 -7.37
N HIS A 58 21.18 -1.41 -6.69
CA HIS A 58 19.74 -1.50 -6.37
C HIS A 58 19.45 -2.28 -5.09
N ALA A 59 18.22 -2.19 -4.58
CA ALA A 59 17.72 -3.15 -3.61
C ALA A 59 17.42 -4.45 -4.37
N SER A 60 18.00 -5.56 -3.95
CA SER A 60 17.78 -6.86 -4.60
C SER A 60 16.58 -7.57 -4.00
N LYS A 61 16.40 -7.47 -2.68
CA LYS A 61 15.21 -7.99 -2.00
C LYS A 61 14.84 -7.16 -0.79
N VAL A 62 13.55 -7.04 -0.55
CA VAL A 62 13.00 -6.42 0.66
C VAL A 62 11.75 -7.20 1.03
N ALA A 63 11.63 -7.61 2.29
CA ALA A 63 10.39 -8.15 2.82
C ALA A 63 10.10 -7.51 4.17
N LEU A 64 8.85 -7.08 4.39
CA LEU A 64 8.42 -6.52 5.67
C LEU A 64 6.96 -6.85 5.96
N ASN A 65 6.66 -6.83 7.25
CA ASN A 65 5.31 -6.90 7.76
C ASN A 65 5.05 -5.67 8.63
N SER A 66 3.81 -5.20 8.65
CA SER A 66 3.38 -4.14 9.56
C SER A 66 2.01 -4.43 10.13
N PHE A 67 1.76 -3.87 11.31
CA PHE A 67 0.50 -3.97 12.01
C PHE A 67 0.29 -2.69 12.80
N TYR A 68 -0.84 -2.03 12.56
CA TYR A 68 -1.31 -0.91 13.34
C TYR A 68 -2.74 -1.19 13.76
N GLN A 69 -3.06 -0.97 15.03
CA GLN A 69 -4.40 -1.08 15.56
C GLN A 69 -4.66 0.05 16.53
N LYS A 70 -5.84 0.67 16.42
CA LYS A 70 -6.36 1.61 17.40
C LYS A 70 -7.76 1.21 17.82
N LYS A 71 -8.03 1.23 19.12
CA LYS A 71 -9.33 0.96 19.71
C LYS A 71 -9.90 2.26 20.27
N GLY A 72 -11.11 2.60 19.88
CA GLY A 72 -11.85 3.73 20.44
C GLY A 72 -13.15 3.29 21.06
N SER A 73 -13.97 4.27 21.47
CA SER A 73 -15.26 3.97 22.10
C SER A 73 -16.30 3.37 21.14
N GLN A 74 -16.18 3.66 19.84
CA GLN A 74 -17.17 3.26 18.83
C GLN A 74 -16.68 2.13 17.92
N ASN A 75 -15.40 2.15 17.56
CA ASN A 75 -14.86 1.25 16.56
C ASN A 75 -13.44 0.77 16.89
N VAL A 76 -12.98 -0.20 16.11
CA VAL A 76 -11.58 -0.60 16.04
C VAL A 76 -11.11 -0.37 14.62
N PHE A 77 -9.99 0.34 14.49
CA PHE A 77 -9.28 0.53 13.24
C PHE A 77 -8.07 -0.38 13.26
N GLU A 78 -7.89 -1.18 12.21
CA GLU A 78 -6.74 -2.06 12.03
C GLU A 78 -6.18 -1.88 10.62
N LEU A 79 -4.88 -1.72 10.51
CA LEU A 79 -4.15 -1.77 9.25
C LEU A 79 -3.08 -2.84 9.40
N LYS A 80 -3.13 -3.85 8.54
CA LYS A 80 -2.22 -4.99 8.57
C LYS A 80 -1.59 -5.18 7.20
N LEU A 81 -0.28 -5.34 7.19
CA LEU A 81 0.49 -5.75 6.04
C LEU A 81 1.16 -7.06 6.43
N ASP A 82 0.53 -8.16 6.05
CA ASP A 82 1.00 -9.51 6.35
C ASP A 82 2.25 -9.87 5.55
N ASN A 83 2.39 -9.29 4.36
CA ASN A 83 3.59 -9.41 3.55
C ASN A 83 3.66 -8.27 2.53
N LEU A 84 4.70 -7.47 2.58
CA LEU A 84 5.17 -6.69 1.43
C LEU A 84 6.55 -7.22 1.08
N ALA A 85 6.67 -7.88 -0.07
CA ALA A 85 7.92 -8.46 -0.53
C ALA A 85 8.23 -7.96 -1.93
N TYR A 86 9.45 -7.46 -2.12
CA TYR A 86 10.02 -7.10 -3.40
C TYR A 86 11.23 -7.99 -3.67
N ASN A 87 11.37 -8.46 -4.90
CA ASN A 87 12.50 -9.27 -5.34
C ASN A 87 12.88 -8.92 -6.78
N TYR A 88 14.06 -8.33 -6.95
CA TYR A 88 14.63 -7.95 -8.24
C TYR A 88 15.04 -9.17 -9.08
N GLY A 89 15.39 -10.29 -8.43
CA GLY A 89 15.80 -11.53 -9.10
C GLY A 89 17.07 -11.35 -9.94
N ASP A 90 17.00 -11.75 -11.20
CA ASP A 90 18.06 -11.57 -12.21
C ASP A 90 17.95 -10.24 -12.97
N GLY A 91 17.03 -9.36 -12.55
CA GLY A 91 16.76 -8.07 -13.19
C GLY A 91 15.92 -8.14 -14.45
N THR A 92 15.42 -9.32 -14.86
CA THR A 92 14.56 -9.44 -16.04
C THR A 92 13.08 -9.31 -15.72
N ASN A 93 12.67 -9.75 -14.53
CA ASN A 93 11.28 -9.73 -14.09
C ASN A 93 11.21 -9.43 -12.57
N PRO A 94 11.50 -8.21 -12.12
CA PRO A 94 11.35 -7.84 -10.72
C PRO A 94 9.91 -8.07 -10.26
N THR A 95 9.73 -8.64 -9.08
CA THR A 95 8.40 -8.99 -8.56
C THR A 95 8.11 -8.25 -7.27
N THR A 96 6.84 -7.87 -7.09
CA THR A 96 6.30 -7.35 -5.83
C THR A 96 5.08 -8.14 -5.42
N VAL A 97 5.06 -8.60 -4.17
CA VAL A 97 3.92 -9.26 -3.53
C VAL A 97 3.41 -8.39 -2.40
N ILE A 98 2.11 -8.11 -2.39
CA ILE A 98 1.44 -7.33 -1.34
C ILE A 98 0.31 -8.17 -0.79
N ARG A 99 0.28 -8.35 0.53
CA ARG A 99 -0.83 -8.96 1.25
C ARG A 99 -1.13 -8.11 2.46
N GLY A 100 -2.33 -7.53 2.50
CA GLY A 100 -2.72 -6.66 3.59
C GLY A 100 -4.22 -6.56 3.77
N SER A 101 -4.61 -5.93 4.86
CA SER A 101 -6.00 -5.69 5.20
C SER A 101 -6.17 -4.38 5.96
N LEU A 102 -7.29 -3.73 5.73
CA LEU A 102 -7.79 -2.61 6.53
C LEU A 102 -9.04 -3.11 7.26
N GLY A 103 -8.94 -3.35 8.56
CA GLY A 103 -10.05 -3.73 9.42
C GLY A 103 -10.78 -2.50 9.94
N VAL A 104 -12.05 -2.34 9.57
CA VAL A 104 -12.93 -1.30 10.09
C VAL A 104 -14.39 -1.70 9.88
N ASP A 105 -15.24 -1.46 10.88
CA ASP A 105 -16.68 -1.66 10.75
C ASP A 105 -17.32 -0.39 10.16
N PHE A 106 -17.48 -0.36 8.83
CA PHE A 106 -18.10 0.78 8.13
C PHE A 106 -19.56 0.97 8.54
N THR A 107 -20.24 -0.08 9.05
CA THR A 107 -21.63 0.02 9.51
C THR A 107 -21.81 0.88 10.75
N LYS A 108 -20.73 1.08 11.51
CA LYS A 108 -20.69 2.00 12.65
C LYS A 108 -20.29 3.43 12.28
N LEU A 109 -19.74 3.63 11.08
CA LEU A 109 -19.20 4.93 10.65
C LEU A 109 -20.16 5.69 9.74
N LEU A 110 -20.97 4.98 8.97
CA LEU A 110 -21.79 5.53 7.89
C LEU A 110 -23.26 5.12 8.08
N PRO A 111 -24.21 5.96 7.65
CA PRO A 111 -25.62 5.59 7.50
C PRO A 111 -25.83 4.50 6.42
N GLN A 112 -26.91 3.72 6.56
CA GLN A 112 -27.21 2.58 5.66
C GLN A 112 -27.35 2.97 4.18
N ASP A 113 -27.89 4.14 3.88
CA ASP A 113 -28.00 4.65 2.51
C ASP A 113 -26.62 4.87 1.87
N GLN A 114 -25.63 5.31 2.65
CA GLN A 114 -24.25 5.47 2.18
C GLN A 114 -23.51 4.12 2.09
N ILE A 115 -23.75 3.21 3.04
CA ILE A 115 -23.19 1.85 3.00
C ILE A 115 -23.63 1.13 1.71
N ASN A 116 -24.90 1.28 1.35
CA ASN A 116 -25.48 0.64 0.18
C ASN A 116 -24.94 1.20 -1.15
N THR A 117 -24.30 2.37 -1.17
CA THR A 117 -23.63 2.88 -2.38
C THR A 117 -22.20 2.38 -2.51
N MET A 118 -21.53 1.97 -1.43
CA MET A 118 -20.11 1.60 -1.46
C MET A 118 -19.81 0.45 -2.43
N ILE A 119 -20.59 -0.63 -2.38
CA ILE A 119 -20.37 -1.79 -3.25
C ILE A 119 -20.65 -1.45 -4.72
N PRO A 120 -21.78 -0.83 -5.10
CA PRO A 120 -21.99 -0.35 -6.46
C PRO A 120 -20.90 0.58 -6.98
N LEU A 121 -20.39 1.50 -6.14
CA LEU A 121 -19.35 2.44 -6.52
C LEU A 121 -18.00 1.74 -6.73
N ALA A 122 -17.67 0.74 -5.89
CA ALA A 122 -16.50 -0.10 -6.08
C ALA A 122 -16.57 -0.91 -7.39
N VAL A 123 -17.74 -1.48 -7.71
CA VAL A 123 -17.99 -2.14 -9.00
C VAL A 123 -17.74 -1.19 -10.16
N GLN A 124 -18.31 0.02 -10.10
CA GLN A 124 -18.13 1.02 -11.15
C GLN A 124 -16.66 1.41 -11.32
N ILE A 125 -15.92 1.64 -10.24
CA ILE A 125 -14.49 1.98 -10.30
C ILE A 125 -13.71 0.85 -10.98
N ILE A 126 -13.98 -0.41 -10.62
CA ILE A 126 -13.29 -1.58 -11.19
C ILE A 126 -13.58 -1.70 -12.70
N GLU A 127 -14.81 -1.48 -13.13
CA GLU A 127 -15.21 -1.50 -14.53
C GLU A 127 -14.58 -0.34 -15.32
N THR A 128 -14.58 0.87 -14.76
CA THR A 128 -13.96 2.05 -15.37
C THR A 128 -12.46 1.86 -15.53
N LEU A 129 -11.76 1.35 -14.51
CA LEU A 129 -10.31 1.08 -14.59
C LEU A 129 -9.96 0.14 -15.74
N ALA A 130 -10.75 -0.91 -15.94
CA ALA A 130 -10.54 -1.83 -17.05
C ALA A 130 -10.73 -1.14 -18.41
N LYS A 131 -11.70 -0.22 -18.50
CA LYS A 131 -11.99 0.53 -19.72
C LYS A 131 -10.93 1.57 -20.05
N GLU A 132 -10.58 2.46 -19.11
CA GLU A 132 -9.64 3.56 -19.34
C GLU A 132 -8.26 3.06 -19.81
N TYR A 133 -7.72 2.05 -19.12
CA TYR A 133 -6.40 1.50 -19.48
C TYR A 133 -6.37 0.78 -20.84
N THR A 134 -7.47 0.11 -21.22
CA THR A 134 -7.52 -0.65 -22.48
C THR A 134 -7.93 0.22 -23.67
N GLU A 135 -8.79 1.20 -23.48
CA GLU A 135 -9.32 2.03 -24.57
C GLU A 135 -8.57 3.36 -24.76
N GLU A 136 -8.03 3.96 -23.69
CA GLU A 136 -7.53 5.34 -23.73
C GLU A 136 -6.02 5.44 -23.56
N GLU A 137 -5.40 4.59 -22.72
CA GLU A 137 -3.99 4.74 -22.35
C GLU A 137 -3.04 3.85 -23.19
N TYR A 138 -3.32 2.55 -23.26
CA TYR A 138 -2.40 1.58 -23.85
C TYR A 138 -2.93 0.90 -25.12
N GLY A 139 -4.21 1.09 -25.47
CA GLY A 139 -4.84 0.46 -26.63
C GLY A 139 -4.63 -1.05 -26.64
N ASP A 140 -4.23 -1.59 -27.81
CA ASP A 140 -3.95 -3.02 -28.01
C ASP A 140 -2.75 -3.56 -27.21
N ALA A 141 -1.97 -2.70 -26.54
CA ALA A 141 -0.88 -3.11 -25.69
C ALA A 141 -1.34 -3.60 -24.32
N ALA A 142 -2.50 -3.17 -23.83
CA ALA A 142 -3.03 -3.60 -22.53
C ALA A 142 -4.10 -4.68 -22.66
N SER A 143 -4.04 -5.66 -21.77
CA SER A 143 -5.11 -6.61 -21.51
C SER A 143 -5.49 -6.52 -20.05
N ILE A 144 -6.70 -6.04 -19.78
CA ILE A 144 -7.26 -6.02 -18.43
C ILE A 144 -8.45 -6.95 -18.36
N LYS A 145 -8.42 -7.82 -17.35
CA LYS A 145 -9.54 -8.67 -16.98
C LYS A 145 -9.92 -8.37 -15.54
N ALA A 146 -11.00 -7.62 -15.38
CA ALA A 146 -11.64 -7.39 -14.09
C ALA A 146 -12.90 -8.24 -13.98
N VAL A 147 -13.02 -9.04 -12.93
CA VAL A 147 -14.17 -9.92 -12.69
C VAL A 147 -14.63 -9.77 -11.26
N ILE A 148 -15.90 -9.40 -11.09
CA ILE A 148 -16.58 -9.49 -9.79
C ILE A 148 -16.96 -10.95 -9.59
N THR A 149 -16.35 -11.60 -8.61
CA THR A 149 -16.55 -13.03 -8.36
C THR A 149 -17.74 -13.27 -7.42
N SER A 150 -18.06 -12.31 -6.55
CA SER A 150 -19.27 -12.35 -5.74
C SER A 150 -19.68 -10.97 -5.26
N THR A 151 -20.99 -10.78 -5.09
CA THR A 151 -21.59 -9.73 -4.27
C THR A 151 -22.61 -10.39 -3.35
N ASN A 152 -22.64 -9.97 -2.09
CA ASN A 152 -23.58 -10.52 -1.11
C ASN A 152 -24.47 -9.41 -0.56
N LYS A 153 -25.71 -9.80 -0.28
CA LYS A 153 -26.71 -8.97 0.37
C LYS A 153 -27.28 -9.67 1.60
N ASP A 154 -27.79 -8.90 2.55
CA ASP A 154 -28.54 -9.44 3.68
C ASP A 154 -30.01 -9.72 3.33
N SER A 155 -30.81 -10.11 4.34
CA SER A 155 -32.24 -10.40 4.19
C SER A 155 -33.10 -9.19 3.83
N GLU A 156 -32.56 -7.98 3.96
CA GLU A 156 -33.22 -6.71 3.65
C GLU A 156 -32.76 -6.12 2.32
N ASP A 157 -32.02 -6.90 1.51
CA ASP A 157 -31.46 -6.51 0.21
C ASP A 157 -30.36 -5.42 0.30
N ASN A 158 -29.76 -5.23 1.48
CA ASN A 158 -28.61 -4.33 1.66
C ASN A 158 -27.31 -5.04 1.28
N TYR A 159 -26.38 -4.34 0.62
CA TYR A 159 -25.07 -4.90 0.31
C TYR A 159 -24.23 -5.13 1.57
N THR A 160 -23.51 -6.26 1.62
CA THR A 160 -22.67 -6.61 2.78
C THR A 160 -21.23 -6.91 2.40
N SER A 161 -20.98 -7.45 1.19
CA SER A 161 -19.62 -7.72 0.72
C SER A 161 -19.51 -7.81 -0.80
N LEU A 162 -18.28 -7.66 -1.27
CA LEU A 162 -17.86 -7.83 -2.66
C LEU A 162 -16.54 -8.58 -2.70
N THR A 163 -16.37 -9.47 -3.66
CA THR A 163 -15.05 -10.02 -4.02
C THR A 163 -14.82 -9.79 -5.51
N ALA A 164 -13.62 -9.36 -5.86
CA ALA A 164 -13.20 -9.14 -7.23
C ALA A 164 -11.78 -9.65 -7.47
N LEU A 165 -11.52 -10.04 -8.72
CA LEU A 165 -10.20 -10.39 -9.23
C LEU A 165 -9.92 -9.52 -10.44
N ILE A 166 -8.77 -8.84 -10.42
CA ILE A 166 -8.30 -7.96 -11.49
C ILE A 166 -6.95 -8.53 -11.95
N SER A 167 -6.80 -8.68 -13.25
CA SER A 167 -5.52 -9.02 -13.87
C SER A 167 -5.22 -8.02 -14.98
N VAL A 168 -4.01 -7.49 -14.98
CA VAL A 168 -3.51 -6.55 -15.97
C VAL A 168 -2.28 -7.16 -16.61
N LYS A 169 -2.17 -7.01 -17.92
CA LYS A 169 -0.96 -7.33 -18.69
C LYS A 169 -0.70 -6.26 -19.72
N ILE A 170 0.53 -5.79 -19.82
CA ILE A 170 1.00 -4.80 -20.80
C ILE A 170 2.07 -5.46 -21.68
N ASP A 171 1.82 -5.47 -22.99
CA ASP A 171 2.76 -5.91 -24.01
C ASP A 171 3.58 -4.73 -24.50
N LEU A 172 4.81 -4.60 -23.96
CA LEU A 172 5.73 -3.52 -24.31
C LEU A 172 6.08 -3.45 -25.81
N SER A 173 5.83 -4.51 -26.59
CA SER A 173 6.07 -4.53 -28.04
C SER A 173 4.96 -3.88 -28.86
N LYS A 174 3.80 -3.62 -28.25
CA LYS A 174 2.61 -3.05 -28.90
C LYS A 174 2.26 -1.65 -28.41
N LEU A 175 3.12 -1.04 -27.61
CA LEU A 175 2.90 0.30 -27.10
C LEU A 175 2.65 1.29 -28.26
N PRO A 176 1.76 2.27 -28.07
CA PRO A 176 1.61 3.37 -29.00
C PRO A 176 2.95 4.07 -29.26
N GLU A 177 3.17 4.60 -30.49
CA GLU A 177 4.47 5.23 -30.86
C GLU A 177 4.88 6.40 -29.95
N ALA A 178 3.90 7.07 -29.33
CA ALA A 178 4.14 8.19 -28.42
C ALA A 178 4.54 7.75 -26.98
N THR A 179 4.41 6.47 -26.65
CA THR A 179 4.64 5.94 -25.31
C THR A 179 6.00 5.24 -25.23
N LEU A 180 6.88 5.71 -24.35
CA LEU A 180 8.19 5.09 -24.14
C LEU A 180 8.04 3.88 -23.21
N LYS A 181 8.80 2.82 -23.50
CA LYS A 181 8.83 1.62 -22.65
C LYS A 181 9.29 1.95 -21.23
N GLU A 182 10.25 2.85 -21.11
CA GLU A 182 10.85 3.27 -19.84
C GLU A 182 9.86 4.02 -18.94
N ASP A 183 8.72 4.48 -19.46
CA ASP A 183 7.67 5.12 -18.65
C ASP A 183 6.69 4.10 -18.05
N ILE A 184 6.77 2.84 -18.47
CA ILE A 184 5.85 1.78 -18.03
C ILE A 184 6.42 1.13 -16.77
N MET A 185 5.74 1.29 -15.63
CA MET A 185 6.20 0.77 -14.34
C MET A 185 6.08 -0.75 -14.20
N LEU A 186 5.03 -1.35 -14.79
CA LEU A 186 4.72 -2.77 -14.64
C LEU A 186 4.29 -3.41 -15.95
N THR A 187 4.54 -4.71 -16.07
CA THR A 187 4.07 -5.51 -17.22
C THR A 187 2.91 -6.41 -16.84
N ASP A 188 2.87 -6.92 -15.61
CA ASP A 188 1.83 -7.85 -15.19
C ASP A 188 1.39 -7.52 -13.75
N MET A 189 0.11 -7.62 -13.49
CA MET A 189 -0.46 -7.50 -12.15
C MET A 189 -1.63 -8.45 -11.99
N VAL A 190 -1.74 -9.08 -10.83
CA VAL A 190 -2.93 -9.79 -10.38
C VAL A 190 -3.30 -9.25 -9.00
N LEU A 191 -4.53 -8.80 -8.84
CA LEU A 191 -5.07 -8.20 -7.63
C LEU A 191 -6.38 -8.91 -7.26
N SER A 192 -6.42 -9.49 -6.06
CA SER A 192 -7.63 -9.99 -5.42
C SER A 192 -8.07 -8.98 -4.36
N LEU A 193 -9.34 -8.59 -4.44
CA LEU A 193 -9.97 -7.61 -3.57
C LEU A 193 -11.16 -8.26 -2.85
N ASN A 194 -11.19 -8.19 -1.53
CA ASN A 194 -12.35 -8.58 -0.73
C ASN A 194 -12.79 -7.40 0.15
N ILE A 195 -14.01 -6.92 -0.06
CA ILE A 195 -14.65 -5.89 0.75
C ILE A 195 -15.74 -6.55 1.57
N ASN A 196 -15.74 -6.34 2.87
CA ASN A 196 -16.83 -6.67 3.78
C ASN A 196 -17.13 -5.45 4.64
N LEU A 197 -18.37 -4.97 4.63
CA LEU A 197 -18.70 -3.69 5.25
C LEU A 197 -18.62 -3.70 6.78
N LYS A 198 -18.58 -4.89 7.40
CA LYS A 198 -18.40 -5.05 8.86
C LYS A 198 -16.96 -5.34 9.27
N THR A 199 -16.20 -6.05 8.44
CA THR A 199 -14.84 -6.48 8.80
C THR A 199 -13.74 -5.72 8.06
N GLY A 200 -14.09 -4.94 7.04
CA GLY A 200 -13.16 -4.09 6.29
C GLY A 200 -12.75 -4.64 4.92
N LEU A 201 -11.50 -4.40 4.54
CA LEU A 201 -10.93 -4.66 3.23
C LEU A 201 -9.75 -5.63 3.33
N ILE A 202 -9.63 -6.57 2.40
CA ILE A 202 -8.45 -7.41 2.21
C ILE A 202 -7.97 -7.28 0.77
N ILE A 203 -6.65 -7.13 0.61
CA ILE A 203 -5.96 -7.00 -0.67
C ILE A 203 -4.85 -8.05 -0.74
N ASP A 204 -4.83 -8.83 -1.81
CA ASP A 204 -3.71 -9.67 -2.22
C ASP A 204 -3.29 -9.27 -3.64
N ALA A 205 -2.04 -8.84 -3.83
CA ALA A 205 -1.51 -8.45 -5.13
C ALA A 205 -0.18 -9.13 -5.44
N PHE A 206 0.01 -9.45 -6.71
CA PHE A 206 1.27 -9.90 -7.30
C PHE A 206 1.54 -9.06 -8.54
N ILE A 207 2.71 -8.42 -8.59
CA ILE A 207 3.10 -7.47 -9.64
C ILE A 207 4.43 -7.91 -10.22
N ILE A 208 4.57 -7.84 -11.54
CA ILE A 208 5.84 -7.93 -12.26
C ILE A 208 6.15 -6.53 -12.81
N SER A 209 7.22 -5.94 -12.30
CA SER A 209 7.67 -4.61 -12.72
C SER A 209 8.43 -4.69 -14.04
N ASN A 210 8.39 -3.61 -14.83
CA ASN A 210 9.25 -3.47 -15.99
C ASN A 210 10.68 -3.13 -15.54
N PRO A 211 11.70 -3.94 -15.85
CA PRO A 211 13.07 -3.65 -15.45
C PRO A 211 13.68 -2.42 -16.14
N GLU A 212 13.12 -2.00 -17.29
CA GLU A 212 13.56 -0.80 -18.03
C GLU A 212 12.90 0.48 -17.50
N TYR A 213 12.04 0.40 -16.47
CA TYR A 213 11.34 1.57 -15.95
C TYR A 213 12.33 2.63 -15.42
N SER A 214 12.21 3.84 -15.96
CA SER A 214 13.13 4.96 -15.71
C SER A 214 13.14 5.43 -14.26
N GLY A 215 12.05 5.23 -13.52
CA GLY A 215 11.98 5.52 -12.09
C GLY A 215 12.87 4.62 -11.22
N PHE A 216 13.56 3.64 -11.80
CA PHE A 216 14.63 2.89 -11.14
C PHE A 216 16.03 3.47 -11.39
N ASN A 217 16.18 4.52 -12.21
CA ASN A 217 17.49 5.12 -12.52
C ASN A 217 17.95 6.12 -11.45
N ASN A 218 19.29 6.23 -11.32
CA ASN A 218 20.05 6.85 -10.21
C ASN A 218 19.74 8.32 -9.82
N ASP A 219 18.90 9.04 -10.57
CA ASP A 219 18.59 10.46 -10.31
C ASP A 219 17.27 10.68 -9.55
N GLU A 220 16.45 9.62 -9.41
CA GLU A 220 15.27 9.58 -8.55
C GLU A 220 15.59 8.71 -7.34
N GLN A 221 15.21 9.12 -6.12
CA GLN A 221 15.53 8.34 -4.91
C GLN A 221 14.84 6.98 -4.97
N GLY A 222 15.60 5.93 -5.28
CA GLY A 222 15.13 4.56 -5.37
C GLY A 222 14.94 3.91 -4.00
N LEU A 223 14.37 2.70 -4.01
CA LEU A 223 14.17 1.88 -2.81
C LEU A 223 15.49 1.60 -2.08
N LYS A 224 16.60 1.45 -2.83
CA LYS A 224 17.93 1.25 -2.25
C LYS A 224 18.38 2.47 -1.45
N GLU A 225 18.27 3.65 -2.02
CA GLU A 225 18.71 4.91 -1.43
C GLU A 225 17.92 5.20 -0.15
N LEU A 226 16.61 4.92 -0.17
CA LEU A 226 15.77 5.03 1.02
C LEU A 226 16.20 4.05 2.12
N LEU A 227 16.50 2.79 1.78
CA LEU A 227 17.00 1.81 2.74
C LEU A 227 18.38 2.18 3.29
N ASP A 228 19.30 2.62 2.44
CA ASP A 228 20.63 3.05 2.84
C ASP A 228 20.56 4.26 3.79
N ARG A 229 19.71 5.24 3.49
CA ARG A 229 19.47 6.41 4.35
C ARG A 229 18.82 6.03 5.69
N LEU A 230 17.86 5.10 5.66
CA LEU A 230 17.28 4.52 6.88
C LEU A 230 18.34 3.83 7.76
N LEU A 231 19.20 3.03 7.15
CA LEU A 231 20.30 2.35 7.85
C LEU A 231 21.35 3.34 8.38
N ALA A 232 21.61 4.41 7.63
CA ALA A 232 22.47 5.51 8.03
C ALA A 232 21.86 6.43 9.09
N ARG A 233 20.59 6.23 9.46
CA ARG A 233 19.83 7.07 10.41
C ARG A 233 19.74 8.53 9.96
N ASP A 234 19.51 8.71 8.68
CA ASP A 234 19.25 10.02 8.08
C ASP A 234 18.06 10.68 8.80
N GLU A 235 18.31 11.82 9.44
CA GLU A 235 17.31 12.51 10.28
C GLU A 235 16.07 12.91 9.47
N ALA A 236 16.24 13.31 8.20
CA ALA A 236 15.13 13.74 7.35
C ALA A 236 14.20 12.57 7.00
N VAL A 237 14.77 11.40 6.66
CA VAL A 237 13.95 10.20 6.39
C VAL A 237 13.22 9.75 7.65
N MET A 238 13.89 9.80 8.80
CA MET A 238 13.30 9.40 10.08
C MET A 238 12.15 10.32 10.49
N GLU A 239 12.30 11.64 10.30
CA GLU A 239 11.25 12.62 10.53
C GLU A 239 10.06 12.41 9.59
N GLU A 240 10.32 12.14 8.30
CA GLU A 240 9.27 11.86 7.32
C GLU A 240 8.41 10.65 7.72
N ILE A 241 9.05 9.53 8.09
CA ILE A 241 8.33 8.33 8.54
C ILE A 241 7.55 8.61 9.83
N GLN A 242 8.13 9.36 10.77
CA GLN A 242 7.44 9.73 12.00
C GLN A 242 6.19 10.56 11.71
N ASN A 243 6.26 11.53 10.78
CA ASN A 243 5.13 12.33 10.36
C ASN A 243 4.04 11.49 9.69
N MET A 244 4.41 10.49 8.88
CA MET A 244 3.45 9.55 8.29
C MET A 244 2.73 8.72 9.36
N VAL A 245 3.46 8.21 10.36
CA VAL A 245 2.90 7.42 11.47
C VAL A 245 1.95 8.27 12.31
N GLN A 246 2.31 9.53 12.60
CA GLN A 246 1.43 10.45 13.34
C GLN A 246 0.15 10.72 12.56
N ARG A 247 0.24 10.97 11.25
CA ARG A 247 -0.93 11.22 10.40
C ARG A 247 -1.86 10.01 10.33
N LEU A 248 -1.31 8.79 10.30
CA LEU A 248 -2.08 7.56 10.43
C LEU A 248 -2.80 7.50 11.77
N ASP A 249 -2.12 7.83 12.87
CA ASP A 249 -2.72 7.83 14.21
C ASP A 249 -3.85 8.85 14.35
N ASP A 250 -3.70 10.03 13.77
CA ASP A 250 -4.72 11.08 13.75
C ASP A 250 -5.97 10.62 12.98
N ILE A 251 -5.78 10.01 11.80
CA ILE A 251 -6.88 9.45 11.00
C ILE A 251 -7.58 8.32 11.76
N ALA A 252 -6.82 7.40 12.34
CA ALA A 252 -7.38 6.31 13.13
C ALA A 252 -8.17 6.84 14.32
N SER A 253 -7.66 7.85 15.02
CA SER A 253 -8.34 8.52 16.15
C SER A 253 -9.71 9.06 15.74
N MET A 254 -9.79 9.73 14.58
CA MET A 254 -11.08 10.21 14.06
C MET A 254 -12.03 9.06 13.75
N ILE A 255 -11.53 7.96 13.17
CA ILE A 255 -12.36 6.83 12.77
C ILE A 255 -12.92 6.09 14.00
N VAL A 256 -12.10 5.83 15.02
CA VAL A 256 -12.49 4.95 16.14
C VAL A 256 -13.45 5.61 17.13
N GLU A 257 -13.56 6.93 17.09
CA GLU A 257 -14.50 7.72 17.90
C GLU A 257 -15.74 8.19 17.12
N LYS A 258 -15.76 8.02 15.79
CA LYS A 258 -16.88 8.45 14.96
C LYS A 258 -18.10 7.56 15.17
N THR A 259 -19.26 8.17 15.32
CA THR A 259 -20.57 7.51 15.31
C THR A 259 -21.28 7.74 13.96
N ASN A 260 -22.22 6.85 13.64
CA ASN A 260 -23.11 6.98 12.48
C ASN A 260 -24.35 7.88 12.76
N ASP A 261 -24.42 8.55 13.92
CA ASP A 261 -25.52 9.43 14.32
C ASP A 261 -25.60 10.75 13.51
N PHE A 262 -24.65 10.98 12.59
CA PHE A 262 -24.65 12.14 11.72
C PHE A 262 -25.77 12.06 10.68
N LYS A 263 -26.98 12.45 11.09
CA LYS A 263 -28.07 12.77 10.16
C LYS A 263 -27.67 13.98 9.34
N PHE A 264 -27.55 13.83 8.02
CA PHE A 264 -27.38 14.92 7.08
C PHE A 264 -28.67 15.76 6.99
N SER A 265 -29.01 16.52 8.03
CA SER A 265 -30.10 17.49 7.98
C SER A 265 -29.59 18.78 7.34
N GLY A 266 -29.53 18.87 6.01
CA GLY A 266 -29.08 20.12 5.42
C GLY A 266 -28.95 20.31 3.90
N LEU A 267 -29.21 19.32 3.04
CA LEU A 267 -29.10 19.54 1.57
C LEU A 267 -30.32 19.16 0.74
N PHE A 268 -31.34 18.53 1.32
CA PHE A 268 -32.65 18.40 0.68
C PHE A 268 -33.67 19.14 1.52
N GLY A 269 -33.73 20.46 1.31
CA GLY A 269 -34.85 21.27 1.77
C GLY A 269 -36.15 20.60 1.35
N SER A 270 -36.99 20.30 2.32
CA SER A 270 -38.38 19.95 2.09
C SER A 270 -39.01 21.05 1.25
N ARG A 271 -39.28 20.76 -0.03
CA ARG A 271 -40.24 21.54 -0.80
C ARG A 271 -41.60 21.35 -0.16
N SER A 272 -41.93 22.19 0.80
CA SER A 272 -43.31 22.43 1.18
C SER A 272 -44.03 22.91 -0.08
N LYS A 273 -45.08 22.17 -0.47
CA LYS A 273 -46.00 22.60 -1.53
C LYS A 273 -46.59 23.95 -1.14
N PRO A 274 -46.63 24.96 -2.02
CA PRO A 274 -47.41 26.16 -1.75
C PRO A 274 -48.89 25.78 -1.72
N SER A 275 -49.57 26.14 -0.64
CA SER A 275 -51.03 26.14 -0.57
C SER A 275 -51.57 27.15 -1.57
N LEU A 276 -52.43 26.69 -2.47
CA LEU A 276 -53.23 27.56 -3.32
C LEU A 276 -54.35 28.17 -2.46
N SER A 277 -54.27 29.48 -2.26
CA SER A 277 -55.40 30.35 -1.93
C SER A 277 -55.49 31.42 -2.99
#